data_AF-A0A1U7VA15-F1
#
_entry.id   AF-A0A1U7VA15-F1
#
_cell.length_a   1.000
_cell.length_b   1.000
_cell.length_c   1.000
_cell.angle_alpha   90.00
_cell.angle_beta   90.00
_cell.angle_gamma   90.00
#
_symmetry.space_group_name_H-M   'P 1'
#
loop_
_entity.id
_entity.type
_entity.pdbx_description
1 polymer ?
#
loop_
_entity_poly.entity_id
_entity_poly.type
_entity_poly.pdbx_seq_one_letter_code
_entity_poly.pdbx_strand_id
1 'polypeptide(L)'
;ILLPKFTGYGNQYFKKLDVNLEELDRTFLEEYKCIIHSKANEVNLVNLAKWEPRHGKFRYRHPWEQYLKIGDLVRDCAINIDALNSCLSSCIMTPEGKERIQEPCTKMSVECGCALKELALSMKTMIIYPTTDSHILKAKAASEKLRSIIRSGSLSEEAELRQLLPTTRVASLVLDLVTSSVEILDSVNQLAVLMKFKILASKPKRLGSKNRIPSGNIGEAHIAINVE
;
A
#
# COMPACT_ATOMS: atom_id res chain seq x y z
N ILE A 1 10.84 15.69 1.97
CA ILE A 1 10.57 15.72 3.44
C ILE A 1 9.18 15.17 3.81
N LEU A 2 8.36 14.75 2.84
CA LEU A 2 7.08 14.02 3.02
C LEU A 2 7.20 12.48 3.14
N LEU A 3 8.41 11.93 3.25
CA LEU A 3 8.69 10.49 3.23
C LEU A 3 9.59 9.94 4.35
N PRO A 4 10.33 10.74 5.15
CA PRO A 4 11.03 10.18 6.31
C PRO A 4 10.07 9.57 7.33
N LYS A 5 8.85 10.11 7.46
CA LYS A 5 7.81 9.51 8.33
C LYS A 5 7.31 8.18 7.78
N PHE A 6 7.04 8.04 6.46
CA PHE A 6 6.75 6.73 5.85
C PHE A 6 7.90 5.68 5.95
N THR A 7 9.13 6.11 6.26
CA THR A 7 10.30 5.21 6.30
C THR A 7 10.46 4.51 7.65
N GLY A 8 9.76 4.95 8.69
CA GLY A 8 9.61 4.19 9.94
C GLY A 8 8.66 2.99 9.83
N TYR A 9 7.67 3.06 8.94
CA TYR A 9 6.56 2.09 8.89
C TYR A 9 6.86 0.83 8.05
N GLY A 10 7.79 0.91 7.10
CA GLY A 10 8.20 -0.26 6.31
C GLY A 10 9.17 -1.21 7.01
N ASN A 11 9.89 -0.75 8.04
CA ASN A 11 10.91 -1.56 8.73
C ASN A 11 10.32 -2.48 9.82
N GLN A 12 9.09 -2.22 10.27
CA GLN A 12 8.41 -3.08 11.25
C GLN A 12 7.72 -4.28 10.57
N TYR A 13 7.39 -4.18 9.28
CA TYR A 13 6.87 -5.30 8.49
C TYR A 13 7.88 -6.42 8.22
N PHE A 14 9.19 -6.16 8.39
CA PHE A 14 10.25 -7.11 8.03
C PHE A 14 11.09 -7.60 9.21
N LYS A 15 10.79 -7.15 10.43
CA LYS A 15 11.31 -7.79 11.63
C LYS A 15 10.16 -8.50 12.31
N LYS A 16 10.14 -9.82 12.10
CA LYS A 16 9.48 -10.82 12.95
C LYS A 16 8.10 -11.28 12.46
N LEU A 17 8.14 -12.28 11.57
CA LEU A 17 7.07 -13.24 11.31
C LEU A 17 6.96 -14.23 12.50
N ASP A 18 6.97 -13.68 13.72
CA ASP A 18 6.95 -14.35 15.02
C ASP A 18 6.45 -13.37 16.10
N VAL A 19 5.33 -12.68 15.79
CA VAL A 19 4.61 -11.77 16.70
C VAL A 19 3.16 -12.21 16.72
N ASN A 20 2.58 -12.25 17.92
CA ASN A 20 1.19 -12.61 18.18
C ASN A 20 0.24 -11.88 17.23
N LEU A 21 -0.65 -12.65 16.59
CA LEU A 21 -1.65 -12.18 15.62
C LEU A 21 -2.55 -11.06 16.19
N GLU A 22 -2.78 -11.06 17.51
CA GLU A 22 -3.57 -10.04 18.23
C GLU A 22 -2.85 -8.68 18.38
N GLU A 23 -1.53 -8.68 18.52
CA GLU A 23 -0.73 -7.45 18.67
C GLU A 23 -0.58 -6.74 17.32
N LEU A 24 -0.46 -7.54 16.25
CA LEU A 24 -0.43 -7.06 14.87
C LEU A 24 -1.78 -6.45 14.42
N ASP A 25 -2.90 -7.04 14.84
CA ASP A 25 -4.24 -6.52 14.54
C ASP A 25 -4.49 -5.16 15.22
N ARG A 26 -3.99 -5.00 16.46
CA ARG A 26 -4.10 -3.74 17.20
C ARG A 26 -3.24 -2.63 16.61
N THR A 27 -2.02 -2.92 16.18
CA THR A 27 -1.15 -1.92 15.53
C THR A 27 -1.71 -1.50 14.19
N PHE A 28 -2.26 -2.44 13.39
CA PHE A 28 -2.95 -2.08 12.15
C PHE A 28 -4.18 -1.21 12.39
N LEU A 29 -4.92 -1.48 13.47
CA LEU A 29 -6.09 -0.70 13.86
C LEU A 29 -5.76 0.77 14.13
N GLU A 30 -4.66 1.01 14.83
CA GLU A 30 -4.20 2.34 15.17
C GLU A 30 -3.59 3.06 13.95
N GLU A 31 -2.94 2.31 13.05
CA GLU A 31 -2.32 2.86 11.85
C GLU A 31 -3.34 3.46 10.87
N TYR A 32 -4.46 2.78 10.57
CA TYR A 32 -5.44 3.35 9.65
C TYR A 32 -6.16 4.57 10.25
N LYS A 33 -6.39 4.59 11.58
CA LYS A 33 -6.98 5.76 12.27
C LYS A 33 -6.10 6.99 12.13
N CYS A 34 -4.78 6.81 12.23
CA CYS A 34 -3.82 7.88 11.99
C CYS A 34 -3.91 8.42 10.55
N ILE A 35 -4.13 7.54 9.56
CA ILE A 35 -4.32 7.93 8.16
C ILE A 35 -5.61 8.72 7.98
N ILE A 36 -6.73 8.25 8.55
CA ILE A 36 -8.03 8.93 8.43
C ILE A 36 -7.95 10.38 8.95
N HIS A 37 -7.22 10.60 10.05
CA HIS A 37 -7.05 11.92 10.65
C HIS A 37 -5.81 12.71 10.15
N SER A 38 -5.12 12.24 9.10
CA SER A 38 -3.86 12.84 8.64
C SER A 38 -4.02 14.18 7.88
N LYS A 39 -5.22 14.51 7.42
CA LYS A 39 -5.47 15.58 6.44
C LYS A 39 -4.84 16.93 6.81
N ALA A 40 -5.06 17.41 8.04
CA ALA A 40 -4.51 18.69 8.48
C ALA A 40 -2.98 18.70 8.46
N ASN A 41 -2.35 17.60 8.89
CA ASN A 41 -0.91 17.45 8.90
C ASN A 41 -0.33 17.44 7.47
N GLU A 42 -0.98 16.75 6.54
CA GLU A 42 -0.54 16.70 5.13
C GLU A 42 -0.62 18.06 4.46
N VAL A 43 -1.73 18.79 4.65
CA VAL A 43 -1.89 20.16 4.14
C VAL A 43 -0.80 21.08 4.69
N ASN A 44 -0.53 21.01 5.99
CA ASN A 44 0.55 21.78 6.62
C ASN A 44 1.92 21.42 6.03
N LEU A 45 2.23 20.13 5.83
CA LEU A 45 3.49 19.70 5.24
C LEU A 45 3.64 20.15 3.79
N VAL A 46 2.56 20.13 3.00
CA VAL A 46 2.55 20.65 1.63
C VAL A 46 2.77 22.17 1.61
N ASN A 47 2.15 22.91 2.52
CA ASN A 47 2.36 24.35 2.64
C ASN A 47 3.81 24.69 2.99
N LEU A 48 4.45 23.93 3.89
CA LEU A 48 5.87 24.09 4.19
C LEU A 48 6.75 23.71 3.00
N ALA A 49 6.43 22.62 2.30
CA ALA A 49 7.19 22.14 1.15
C ALA A 49 7.17 23.10 -0.04
N LYS A 50 6.12 23.93 -0.19
CA LYS A 50 6.07 25.01 -1.19
C LYS A 50 7.16 26.07 -1.00
N TRP A 51 7.65 26.25 0.22
CA TRP A 51 8.72 27.20 0.55
C TRP A 51 10.13 26.60 0.44
N GLU A 52 10.25 25.28 0.26
CA GLU A 52 11.56 24.66 0.18
C GLU A 52 12.30 25.11 -1.10
N PRO A 53 13.57 25.52 -1.00
CA PRO A 53 14.39 25.76 -2.18
C PRO A 53 14.56 24.44 -2.95
N ARG A 54 14.93 24.54 -4.23
CA ARG A 54 15.15 23.35 -5.06
C ARG A 54 16.19 22.42 -4.43
N HIS A 55 15.85 21.14 -4.25
CA HIS A 55 16.79 20.12 -3.79
C HIS A 55 16.49 18.73 -4.35
N GLY A 56 17.54 17.97 -4.64
CA GLY A 56 17.45 16.59 -5.10
C GLY A 56 16.45 16.37 -6.24
N LYS A 57 15.39 15.62 -5.95
CA LYS A 57 14.32 15.27 -6.91
C LYS A 57 13.17 16.29 -6.94
N PHE A 58 13.14 17.22 -5.99
CA PHE A 58 12.10 18.24 -5.85
C PHE A 58 12.58 19.52 -6.56
N ARG A 59 11.92 19.85 -7.68
CA ARG A 59 12.31 20.98 -8.54
C ARG A 59 11.42 22.19 -8.27
N TYR A 60 11.77 23.33 -8.86
CA TYR A 60 10.88 24.50 -8.87
C TYR A 60 9.52 24.12 -9.45
N ARG A 61 8.45 24.69 -8.88
CA ARG A 61 7.05 24.41 -9.25
C ARG A 61 6.69 22.92 -9.13
N HIS A 62 7.21 22.27 -8.09
CA HIS A 62 6.83 20.89 -7.77
C HIS A 62 5.31 20.80 -7.57
N PRO A 63 4.62 19.77 -8.11
CA PRO A 63 3.16 19.65 -8.10
C PRO A 63 2.68 19.14 -6.74
N TRP A 64 2.89 19.91 -5.67
CA TRP A 64 2.54 19.50 -4.31
C TRP A 64 1.04 19.19 -4.13
N GLU A 65 0.16 19.85 -4.88
CA GLU A 65 -1.29 19.61 -4.85
C GLU A 65 -1.66 18.17 -5.25
N GLN A 66 -0.87 17.53 -6.12
CA GLN A 66 -1.12 16.14 -6.51
C GLN A 66 -0.94 15.17 -5.34
N TYR A 67 -0.08 15.50 -4.37
CA TYR A 67 0.08 14.69 -3.16
C TYR A 67 -1.13 14.80 -2.24
N LEU A 68 -1.79 15.97 -2.17
CA LEU A 68 -3.03 16.14 -1.41
C LEU A 68 -4.17 15.34 -2.04
N LYS A 69 -4.29 15.37 -3.37
CA LYS A 69 -5.27 14.56 -4.11
C LYS A 69 -5.08 13.07 -3.85
N ILE A 70 -3.84 12.57 -3.93
CA ILE A 70 -3.53 11.18 -3.60
C ILE A 70 -3.84 10.89 -2.12
N GLY A 71 -3.53 11.82 -1.22
CA GLY A 71 -3.85 11.70 0.20
C GLY A 71 -5.34 11.60 0.49
N ASP A 72 -6.19 12.37 -0.20
CA ASP A 72 -7.66 12.25 -0.09
C ASP A 72 -8.12 10.84 -0.51
N LEU A 73 -7.67 10.33 -1.65
CA LEU A 73 -8.02 8.97 -2.11
C LEU A 73 -7.54 7.88 -1.15
N VAL A 74 -6.34 8.03 -0.59
CA VAL A 74 -5.79 7.08 0.40
C VAL A 74 -6.60 7.10 1.70
N ARG A 75 -7.10 8.28 2.13
CA ARG A 75 -7.99 8.37 3.28
C ARG A 75 -9.34 7.70 3.02
N ASP A 76 -9.94 7.94 1.87
CA ASP A 76 -11.20 7.27 1.49
C ASP A 76 -11.02 5.75 1.47
N CYS A 77 -9.89 5.27 0.93
CA CYS A 77 -9.51 3.86 0.99
C CYS A 77 -9.35 3.35 2.43
N ALA A 78 -8.74 4.13 3.33
CA ALA A 78 -8.57 3.77 4.74
C ALA A 78 -9.91 3.70 5.49
N ILE A 79 -10.84 4.62 5.19
CA ILE A 79 -12.21 4.59 5.72
C ILE A 79 -12.93 3.31 5.27
N ASN A 80 -12.79 2.92 4.01
CA ASN A 80 -13.36 1.67 3.49
C ASN A 80 -12.80 0.43 4.19
N ILE A 81 -11.49 0.42 4.48
CA ILE A 81 -10.84 -0.65 5.24
C ILE A 81 -11.35 -0.70 6.69
N ASP A 82 -11.51 0.45 7.35
CA ASP A 82 -12.06 0.52 8.71
C ASP A 82 -13.52 0.02 8.75
N ALA A 83 -14.33 0.40 7.77
CA ALA A 83 -15.69 -0.09 7.61
C ALA A 83 -15.75 -1.60 7.33
N LEU A 84 -14.82 -2.12 6.52
CA LEU A 84 -14.68 -3.54 6.25
C LEU A 84 -14.31 -4.31 7.52
N ASN A 85 -13.31 -3.82 8.26
CA ASN A 85 -12.89 -4.43 9.52
C ASN A 85 -14.04 -4.44 10.53
N SER A 86 -14.70 -3.29 10.70
CA SER A 86 -15.87 -3.16 11.57
C SER A 86 -16.99 -4.11 11.17
N CYS A 87 -17.26 -4.30 9.87
CA CYS A 87 -18.22 -5.32 9.44
C CYS A 87 -17.69 -6.72 9.75
N LEU A 88 -16.45 -7.09 9.40
CA LEU A 88 -15.94 -8.43 9.69
C LEU A 88 -16.00 -8.80 11.19
N SER A 89 -15.82 -7.83 12.09
CA SER A 89 -15.95 -8.04 13.54
C SER A 89 -17.39 -8.12 14.05
N SER A 90 -18.35 -7.44 13.41
CA SER A 90 -19.74 -7.31 13.90
C SER A 90 -20.78 -8.08 13.08
N CYS A 91 -20.46 -8.41 11.84
CA CYS A 91 -21.36 -9.01 10.86
C CYS A 91 -21.45 -10.52 11.14
N ILE A 92 -22.63 -10.99 11.55
CA ILE A 92 -22.94 -12.41 11.64
C ILE A 92 -23.22 -12.91 10.22
N MET A 93 -22.18 -13.42 9.56
CA MET A 93 -22.27 -14.03 8.24
C MET A 93 -22.54 -15.53 8.36
N THR A 94 -23.42 -16.06 7.51
CA THR A 94 -23.60 -17.50 7.35
C THR A 94 -22.30 -18.16 6.87
N PRO A 95 -21.97 -19.39 7.29
CA PRO A 95 -20.83 -20.13 6.77
C PRO A 95 -20.81 -20.22 5.24
N GLU A 96 -21.98 -20.49 4.63
CA GLU A 96 -22.16 -20.60 3.18
C GLU A 96 -21.86 -19.28 2.45
N GLY A 97 -22.45 -18.17 2.92
CA GLY A 97 -22.18 -16.84 2.38
C GLY A 97 -20.70 -16.43 2.52
N LYS A 98 -20.05 -16.78 3.65
CA LYS A 98 -18.63 -16.55 3.87
C LYS A 98 -17.78 -17.35 2.88
N GLU A 99 -17.97 -18.66 2.80
CA GLU A 99 -17.22 -19.54 1.90
C GLU A 99 -17.36 -19.10 0.43
N ARG A 100 -18.58 -18.71 0.03
CA ARG A 100 -18.89 -18.25 -1.33
C ARG A 100 -18.10 -17.02 -1.77
N ILE A 101 -17.85 -16.06 -0.89
CA ILE A 101 -17.13 -14.82 -1.24
C ILE A 101 -15.67 -14.80 -0.77
N GLN A 102 -15.26 -15.74 0.09
CA GLN A 102 -13.96 -15.72 0.75
C GLN A 102 -12.79 -15.69 -0.25
N GLU A 103 -12.80 -16.60 -1.23
CA GLU A 103 -11.73 -16.70 -2.22
C GLU A 103 -11.57 -15.41 -3.05
N PRO A 104 -12.60 -14.89 -3.75
CA PRO A 104 -12.45 -13.66 -4.52
C PRO A 104 -12.14 -12.44 -3.64
N CYS A 105 -12.74 -12.30 -2.46
CA CYS A 105 -12.46 -11.18 -1.56
C CYS A 105 -11.00 -11.23 -1.06
N THR A 106 -10.50 -12.40 -0.65
CA THR A 106 -9.10 -12.56 -0.22
C THR A 106 -8.15 -12.21 -1.35
N LYS A 107 -8.44 -12.69 -2.57
CA LYS A 107 -7.63 -12.40 -3.75
C LYS A 107 -7.59 -10.90 -4.07
N MET A 108 -8.73 -10.22 -4.03
CA MET A 108 -8.82 -8.77 -4.22
C MET A 108 -7.99 -8.03 -3.17
N SER A 109 -8.15 -8.34 -1.88
CA SER A 109 -7.41 -7.69 -0.80
C SER A 109 -5.90 -7.85 -0.91
N VAL A 110 -5.41 -9.07 -1.22
CA VAL A 110 -3.97 -9.32 -1.40
C VAL A 110 -3.41 -8.52 -2.57
N GLU A 111 -4.06 -8.57 -3.73
CA GLU A 111 -3.58 -7.89 -4.93
C GLU A 111 -3.65 -6.35 -4.78
N CYS A 112 -4.70 -5.82 -4.14
CA CYS A 112 -4.79 -4.39 -3.79
C CYS A 112 -3.67 -3.98 -2.83
N GLY A 113 -3.42 -4.76 -1.77
CA GLY A 113 -2.34 -4.49 -0.82
C GLY A 113 -0.96 -4.48 -1.48
N CYS A 114 -0.70 -5.42 -2.39
CA CYS A 114 0.51 -5.44 -3.21
C CYS A 114 0.62 -4.19 -4.10
N ALA A 115 -0.45 -3.83 -4.81
CA ALA A 115 -0.47 -2.64 -5.66
C ALA A 115 -0.22 -1.35 -4.85
N LEU A 116 -0.96 -1.14 -3.76
CA LEU A 116 -0.81 0.04 -2.89
C LEU A 116 0.60 0.15 -2.30
N LYS A 117 1.20 -0.99 -1.91
CA LYS A 117 2.58 -1.03 -1.43
C LYS A 117 3.58 -0.58 -2.50
N GLU A 118 3.44 -1.08 -3.72
CA GLU A 118 4.30 -0.67 -4.83
C GLU A 118 4.08 0.78 -5.24
N LEU A 119 2.84 1.28 -5.19
CA LEU A 119 2.53 2.69 -5.41
C LEU A 119 3.17 3.60 -4.37
N ALA A 120 3.11 3.22 -3.09
CA ALA A 120 3.80 3.94 -2.02
C ALA A 120 5.33 3.95 -2.25
N LEU A 121 5.91 2.81 -2.63
CA LEU A 121 7.33 2.72 -3.01
C LEU A 121 7.63 3.57 -4.25
N SER A 122 6.73 3.62 -5.22
CA SER A 122 6.85 4.41 -6.45
C SER A 122 6.93 5.89 -6.13
N MET A 123 5.99 6.41 -5.34
CA MET A 123 6.02 7.79 -4.87
C MET A 123 7.27 8.10 -4.05
N LYS A 124 7.70 7.15 -3.21
CA LYS A 124 8.88 7.31 -2.36
C LYS A 124 10.17 7.44 -3.16
N THR A 125 10.32 6.57 -4.14
CA THR A 125 11.55 6.44 -4.93
C THR A 125 11.52 7.26 -6.22
N MET A 126 10.34 7.75 -6.62
CA MET A 126 10.04 8.30 -7.94
C MET A 126 10.39 7.31 -9.07
N ILE A 127 10.03 6.04 -8.85
CA ILE A 127 10.25 4.94 -9.78
C ILE A 127 8.94 4.20 -10.03
N ILE A 128 8.53 4.05 -11.28
CA ILE A 128 7.36 3.27 -11.67
C ILE A 128 7.71 1.77 -11.61
N TYR A 129 6.86 0.99 -10.93
CA TYR A 129 6.94 -0.46 -10.84
C TYR A 129 5.93 -1.08 -11.81
N PRO A 130 6.36 -1.76 -12.90
CA PRO A 130 5.44 -2.34 -13.88
C PRO A 130 4.55 -3.47 -13.31
N THR A 131 4.95 -4.05 -12.19
CA THR A 131 4.18 -5.08 -11.48
C THR A 131 2.88 -4.54 -10.89
N THR A 132 2.77 -3.23 -10.69
CA THR A 132 1.59 -2.60 -10.09
C THR A 132 0.36 -2.77 -10.98
N ASP A 133 0.50 -2.57 -12.29
CA ASP A 133 -0.59 -2.82 -13.26
C ASP A 133 -1.01 -4.29 -13.26
N SER A 134 -0.06 -5.22 -13.10
CA SER A 134 -0.37 -6.66 -13.01
C SER A 134 -1.21 -6.98 -11.77
N HIS A 135 -0.88 -6.40 -10.62
CA HIS A 135 -1.66 -6.56 -9.39
C HIS A 135 -3.08 -6.00 -9.55
N ILE A 136 -3.22 -4.79 -10.11
CA ILE A 136 -4.53 -4.18 -10.35
C ILE A 136 -5.37 -5.01 -11.35
N LEU A 137 -4.76 -5.55 -12.41
CA LEU A 137 -5.47 -6.41 -13.36
C LEU A 137 -5.99 -7.70 -12.70
N LYS A 138 -5.19 -8.32 -11.83
CA LYS A 138 -5.61 -9.50 -11.06
C LYS A 138 -6.74 -9.16 -10.07
N ALA A 139 -6.65 -8.02 -9.40
CA ALA A 139 -7.70 -7.53 -8.50
C ALA A 139 -9.01 -7.29 -9.27
N LYS A 140 -8.96 -6.65 -10.45
CA LYS A 140 -10.12 -6.46 -11.34
C LYS A 140 -10.71 -7.79 -11.79
N ALA A 141 -9.90 -8.75 -12.21
CA ALA A 141 -10.38 -10.08 -12.61
C ALA A 141 -11.11 -10.80 -11.46
N ALA A 142 -10.57 -10.73 -10.24
CA ALA A 142 -11.23 -11.27 -9.05
C ALA A 142 -12.53 -10.52 -8.72
N SER A 143 -12.59 -9.21 -8.95
CA SER A 143 -13.81 -8.41 -8.75
C SER A 143 -14.94 -8.82 -9.70
N GLU A 144 -14.64 -9.16 -10.95
CA GLU A 144 -15.63 -9.65 -11.90
C GLU A 144 -16.15 -11.04 -11.51
N LYS A 145 -15.27 -11.90 -11.00
CA LYS A 145 -15.67 -13.19 -10.41
C LYS A 145 -16.63 -12.98 -9.24
N LEU A 146 -16.32 -12.06 -8.32
CA LEU A 146 -17.20 -11.73 -7.19
C LEU A 146 -18.56 -11.18 -7.66
N ARG A 147 -18.56 -10.24 -8.61
CA ARG A 147 -19.80 -9.70 -9.22
C ARG A 147 -20.66 -10.79 -9.85
N SER A 148 -20.03 -11.73 -10.56
CA SER A 148 -20.73 -12.88 -11.13
C SER A 148 -21.35 -13.75 -10.06
N ILE A 149 -20.62 -14.04 -8.97
CA ILE A 149 -21.11 -14.84 -7.83
C ILE A 149 -22.29 -14.16 -7.15
N ILE A 150 -22.26 -12.84 -6.96
CA ILE A 150 -23.37 -12.09 -6.36
C ILE A 150 -24.58 -12.10 -7.30
N ARG A 151 -24.36 -11.87 -8.60
CA ARG A 151 -25.44 -11.80 -9.59
C ARG A 151 -26.11 -13.15 -9.84
N SER A 152 -25.36 -14.25 -9.79
CA SER A 152 -25.91 -15.61 -9.87
C SER A 152 -26.58 -16.07 -8.57
N GLY A 153 -26.51 -15.26 -7.50
CA GLY A 153 -27.02 -15.59 -6.17
C GLY A 153 -28.25 -14.82 -5.69
N SER A 154 -28.84 -13.94 -6.50
CA SER A 154 -30.06 -13.18 -6.15
C SER A 154 -31.31 -13.98 -6.52
N LEU A 155 -32.40 -14.15 -5.76
CA LEU A 155 -32.84 -13.87 -4.38
C LEU A 155 -34.00 -14.86 -4.17
N SER A 156 -33.95 -15.81 -3.22
CA SER A 156 -35.09 -16.70 -2.94
C SER A 156 -35.47 -16.60 -1.46
N GLU A 157 -36.63 -15.96 -1.24
CA GLU A 157 -37.33 -15.76 0.04
C GLU A 157 -36.80 -14.65 0.97
N GLU A 158 -37.73 -13.77 1.38
CA GLU A 158 -37.57 -12.62 2.28
C GLU A 158 -36.89 -12.94 3.63
N ALA A 159 -36.85 -14.21 4.05
CA ALA A 159 -36.15 -14.64 5.25
C ALA A 159 -34.62 -14.53 5.13
N GLU A 160 -34.07 -14.55 3.90
CA GLU A 160 -32.62 -14.46 3.62
C GLU A 160 -32.08 -13.02 3.67
N LEU A 161 -32.93 -12.00 3.59
CA LEU A 161 -32.50 -10.59 3.53
C LEU A 161 -31.66 -10.14 4.73
N ARG A 162 -31.90 -10.71 5.92
CA ARG A 162 -31.12 -10.42 7.13
C ARG A 162 -29.73 -11.08 7.14
N GLN A 163 -29.55 -12.18 6.41
CA GLN A 163 -28.31 -12.96 6.36
C GLN A 163 -27.48 -12.68 5.09
N LEU A 164 -28.12 -12.23 4.02
CA LEU A 164 -27.47 -11.82 2.78
C LEU A 164 -26.87 -10.41 2.86
N LEU A 165 -27.45 -9.54 3.71
CA LEU A 165 -27.02 -8.15 3.87
C LEU A 165 -25.55 -8.04 4.32
N PRO A 166 -25.07 -8.78 5.34
CA PRO A 166 -23.67 -8.67 5.77
C PRO A 166 -22.70 -9.19 4.71
N THR A 167 -23.02 -10.30 4.03
CA THR A 167 -22.23 -10.85 2.91
C THR A 167 -22.12 -9.85 1.76
N THR A 168 -23.24 -9.23 1.38
CA THR A 168 -23.28 -8.22 0.32
C THR A 168 -22.50 -6.97 0.72
N ARG A 169 -22.59 -6.54 1.98
CA ARG A 169 -21.86 -5.38 2.50
C ARG A 169 -20.35 -5.61 2.54
N VAL A 170 -19.89 -6.79 2.97
CA VAL A 170 -18.46 -7.15 2.89
C VAL A 170 -18.00 -7.14 1.44
N ALA A 171 -18.78 -7.75 0.54
CA ALA A 171 -18.43 -7.78 -0.87
C ALA A 171 -18.36 -6.39 -1.51
N SER A 172 -19.30 -5.48 -1.19
CA SER A 172 -19.28 -4.11 -1.69
C SER A 172 -18.06 -3.33 -1.19
N LEU A 173 -17.73 -3.43 0.10
CA LEU A 173 -16.56 -2.75 0.68
C LEU A 173 -15.24 -3.23 0.05
N VAL A 174 -15.13 -4.53 -0.27
CA VAL A 174 -13.95 -5.08 -0.97
C VAL A 174 -13.92 -4.65 -2.44
N LEU A 175 -15.07 -4.47 -3.10
CA LEU A 175 -15.15 -3.87 -4.44
C LEU A 175 -14.73 -2.39 -4.43
N ASP A 176 -15.13 -1.65 -3.39
CA ASP A 176 -14.73 -0.26 -3.21
C ASP A 176 -13.22 -0.14 -2.99
N LEU A 177 -12.60 -1.08 -2.27
CA LEU A 177 -11.13 -1.16 -2.14
C LEU A 177 -10.40 -1.29 -3.49
N VAL A 178 -10.92 -2.13 -4.40
CA VAL A 178 -10.37 -2.25 -5.76
C VAL A 178 -10.52 -0.94 -6.51
N THR A 179 -11.68 -0.29 -6.41
CA THR A 179 -11.95 0.99 -7.06
C THR A 179 -10.99 2.07 -6.57
N SER A 180 -10.86 2.24 -5.25
CA SER A 180 -9.90 3.17 -4.66
C SER A 180 -8.46 2.88 -5.09
N SER A 181 -8.06 1.61 -5.16
CA SER A 181 -6.71 1.22 -5.61
C SER A 181 -6.43 1.64 -7.06
N VAL A 182 -7.43 1.58 -7.94
CA VAL A 182 -7.34 2.06 -9.32
C VAL A 182 -7.23 3.59 -9.38
N GLU A 183 -8.05 4.31 -8.62
CA GLU A 183 -8.01 5.78 -8.57
C GLU A 183 -6.68 6.32 -8.03
N ILE A 184 -6.12 5.62 -7.02
CA ILE A 184 -4.80 5.93 -6.48
C ILE A 184 -3.72 5.66 -7.55
N LEU A 185 -3.78 4.51 -8.25
CA LEU A 185 -2.86 4.22 -9.36
C LEU A 185 -2.90 5.33 -10.41
N ASP A 186 -4.08 5.74 -10.86
CA ASP A 186 -4.24 6.78 -11.88
C ASP A 186 -3.68 8.13 -11.42
N SER A 187 -3.93 8.50 -10.16
CA SER A 187 -3.41 9.74 -9.58
C SER A 187 -1.88 9.71 -9.40
N VAL A 188 -1.32 8.57 -9.00
CA VAL A 188 0.13 8.36 -8.92
C VAL A 188 0.76 8.40 -10.32
N ASN A 189 0.12 7.83 -11.33
CA ASN A 189 0.58 7.87 -12.72
C ASN A 189 0.58 9.30 -13.27
N GLN A 190 -0.45 10.10 -12.95
CA GLN A 190 -0.47 11.54 -13.30
C GLN A 190 0.72 12.28 -12.66
N LEU A 191 0.96 12.06 -11.36
CA LEU A 191 2.13 12.61 -10.68
C LEU A 191 3.45 12.14 -11.31
N ALA A 192 3.54 10.86 -11.66
CA ALA A 192 4.70 10.24 -12.26
C ALA A 192 5.05 10.86 -13.62
N VAL A 193 4.05 11.18 -14.45
CA VAL A 193 4.22 11.90 -15.72
C VAL A 193 4.74 13.32 -15.48
N LEU A 194 4.12 14.08 -14.57
CA LEU A 194 4.52 15.45 -14.24
C LEU A 194 5.97 15.51 -13.72
N MET A 195 6.34 14.52 -12.90
CA MET A 195 7.65 14.45 -12.25
C MET A 195 8.69 13.62 -13.02
N LYS A 196 8.32 13.02 -14.15
CA LYS A 196 9.17 12.18 -14.98
C LYS A 196 9.82 11.05 -14.17
N PHE A 197 8.99 10.27 -13.47
CA PHE A 197 9.46 9.10 -12.72
C PHE A 197 10.21 8.15 -13.66
N LYS A 198 11.22 7.47 -13.11
CA LYS A 198 11.99 6.48 -13.88
C LYS A 198 11.23 5.16 -13.90
N ILE A 199 11.22 4.45 -15.02
CA ILE A 199 10.64 3.11 -15.06
C ILE A 199 11.68 2.10 -14.57
N LEU A 200 11.31 1.20 -13.66
CA LEU A 200 12.19 0.13 -13.23
C LEU A 200 12.40 -0.85 -14.40
N ALA A 201 13.59 -0.81 -15.00
CA ALA A 201 13.97 -1.77 -16.03
C ALA A 201 14.00 -3.18 -15.42
N SER A 202 13.18 -4.09 -15.94
CA SER A 202 13.15 -5.50 -15.53
C SER A 202 14.46 -6.20 -15.92
N LYS A 203 15.48 -6.10 -15.07
CA LYS A 203 16.59 -7.07 -15.06
C LYS A 203 16.88 -7.48 -13.63
N PRO A 204 16.79 -8.77 -13.27
CA PRO A 204 17.26 -9.22 -11.98
C PRO A 204 18.80 -9.15 -11.99
N LYS A 205 19.39 -8.18 -11.28
CA LYS A 205 20.77 -8.35 -10.85
C LYS A 205 20.76 -9.46 -9.81
N ARG A 206 21.15 -10.68 -10.24
CA ARG A 206 21.58 -11.73 -9.31
C ARG A 206 22.65 -11.11 -8.42
N LEU A 207 22.35 -10.93 -7.14
CA LEU A 207 23.36 -10.65 -6.14
C LEU A 207 24.17 -11.94 -6.00
N GLY A 208 25.18 -12.08 -6.86
CA GLY A 208 26.16 -13.15 -6.76
C GLY A 208 26.87 -13.01 -5.42
N SER A 209 26.69 -14.01 -4.56
CA SER A 209 27.56 -14.29 -3.44
C SER A 209 29.02 -14.14 -3.89
N LYS A 210 29.71 -13.14 -3.35
CA LYS A 210 31.17 -13.15 -3.25
C LYS A 210 31.51 -13.02 -1.78
N ASN A 211 31.40 -14.14 -1.08
CA ASN A 211 32.34 -14.42 0.00
C ASN A 211 33.72 -14.57 -0.64
N ARG A 212 34.60 -13.58 -0.42
CA ARG A 212 36.05 -13.82 -0.42
C ARG A 212 36.64 -13.09 0.77
N ILE A 213 36.92 -13.89 1.80
CA ILE A 213 37.92 -13.59 2.81
C ILE A 213 39.28 -13.61 2.10
N PRO A 214 40.15 -12.60 2.26
CA PRO A 214 41.57 -12.77 2.02
C PRO A 214 42.26 -13.08 3.36
N SER A 215 42.68 -14.33 3.51
CA SER A 215 43.74 -14.73 4.43
C SER A 215 45.10 -14.31 3.84
N GLY A 216 46.00 -13.74 4.63
CA GLY A 216 47.41 -13.61 4.25
C GLY A 216 48.13 -12.43 4.89
N ASN A 217 49.14 -12.75 5.67
CA ASN A 217 49.83 -11.91 6.65
C ASN A 217 51.15 -11.29 6.11
N ILE A 218 51.55 -10.19 6.78
CA ILE A 218 52.93 -9.68 7.04
C ILE A 218 53.67 -8.93 5.92
N GLY A 219 54.11 -7.71 6.28
CA GLY A 219 55.21 -6.97 5.65
C GLY A 219 55.31 -5.54 6.21
N GLU A 220 56.27 -5.31 7.09
CA GLU A 220 56.59 -4.07 7.81
C GLU A 220 56.86 -2.84 6.90
N ALA A 221 56.52 -1.64 7.38
CA ALA A 221 57.35 -0.44 7.23
C ALA A 221 56.95 0.66 8.25
N HIS A 222 57.97 1.31 8.79
CA HIS A 222 58.01 2.17 9.97
C HIS A 222 57.36 3.57 9.85
N ILE A 223 56.77 4.01 10.97
CA ILE A 223 56.90 5.29 11.72
C ILE A 223 57.13 6.60 10.92
N ALA A 224 56.22 7.58 11.10
CA ALA A 224 56.54 8.93 11.64
C ALA A 224 55.29 9.82 11.84
N ILE A 225 55.03 10.07 13.12
CA ILE A 225 54.49 11.25 13.83
C ILE A 225 54.49 12.58 13.04
N ASN A 226 53.41 13.38 13.08
CA ASN A 226 53.38 14.58 13.95
C ASN A 226 52.00 15.19 14.18
N VAL A 227 51.86 15.64 15.43
CA VAL A 227 50.79 16.48 16.00
C VAL A 227 51.29 17.92 15.95
N GLU A 228 50.42 18.85 15.55
CA GLU A 228 50.30 20.19 16.13
C GLU A 228 48.81 20.54 16.19
#